data_AF-A0A7Y4ZBC3-F1
#
_entry.id   AF-A0A7Y4ZBC3-F1
#
_cell.length_a   1.000
_cell.length_b   1.000
_cell.length_c   1.000
_cell.angle_alpha   90.00
_cell.angle_beta   90.00
_cell.angle_gamma   90.00
#
_symmetry.space_group_name_H-M   'P 1'
#
loop_
_entity.id
_entity.type
_entity.pdbx_description
1 polymer ?
#
loop_
_entity_poly.entity_id
_entity_poly.type
_entity_poly.pdbx_seq_one_letter_code
_entity_poly.pdbx_strand_id
1 'polypeptide(L)' 'MQAIKEYTEVIDGSIHVNLPKNFTAKRVELIILSADDNESGKDDFLRFLLESPEMTDEEYQAIEEKRQHLKQ' A
#
# COMPACT_ATOMS: atom_id res chain seq x y z
N MET A 1 -14.55 3.04 -0.65
CA MET A 1 -13.38 3.94 -0.49
C MET A 1 -12.86 4.27 -1.87
N GLN A 2 -12.36 5.49 -2.12
CA GLN A 2 -11.81 5.87 -3.42
C GLN A 2 -10.29 5.89 -3.29
N ALA A 3 -9.60 5.00 -4.00
CA ALA A 3 -8.15 4.96 -4.03
C ALA A 3 -7.60 6.23 -4.71
N ILE A 4 -6.63 6.89 -4.08
CA ILE A 4 -5.94 8.05 -4.65
C ILE A 4 -4.70 7.53 -5.38
N LYS A 5 -4.62 7.73 -6.70
CA LYS A 5 -3.44 7.40 -7.52
C LYS A 5 -2.66 8.67 -7.81
N GLU A 6 -1.43 8.74 -7.33
CA GLU A 6 -0.52 9.85 -7.55
C GLU A 6 0.82 9.32 -8.07
N TYR A 7 1.36 9.97 -9.11
CA TYR A 7 2.73 9.74 -9.55
C TYR A 7 3.63 10.72 -8.81
N THR A 8 4.67 10.21 -8.16
CA THR A 8 5.59 11.02 -7.36
C THR A 8 7.01 10.53 -7.58
N GLU A 9 7.96 11.46 -7.57
CA GLU A 9 9.37 11.14 -7.74
C GLU A 9 9.97 10.66 -6.41
N VAL A 10 10.93 9.74 -6.52
CA VAL A 10 11.74 9.34 -5.37
C VAL A 10 12.85 10.38 -5.20
N ILE A 11 12.79 11.14 -4.12
CA ILE A 11 13.77 12.18 -3.80
C ILE A 11 14.54 11.71 -2.57
N ASP A 12 15.86 11.57 -2.71
CA ASP A 12 16.76 11.08 -1.65
C ASP A 12 16.29 9.75 -1.02
N GLY A 13 15.80 8.83 -1.86
CA GLY A 13 15.27 7.53 -1.42
C GLY A 13 13.94 7.60 -0.66
N SER A 14 13.29 8.76 -0.64
CA SER A 14 12.02 9.00 0.06
C SER A 14 10.90 9.33 -0.91
N ILE A 15 9.68 8.92 -0.54
CA ILE A 15 8.44 9.27 -1.24
C ILE A 15 7.63 10.21 -0.35
N HIS A 16 7.26 11.37 -0.88
CA HIS A 16 6.42 12.34 -0.18
C HIS A 16 5.01 12.31 -0.76
N VAL A 17 4.02 12.01 0.08
CA VAL A 17 2.59 11.98 -0.31
C VAL A 17 1.83 13.03 0.49
N ASN A 18 1.10 13.90 -0.20
CA ASN A 18 0.28 14.92 0.43
C ASN A 18 -1.15 14.42 0.61
N LEU A 19 -1.49 14.01 1.83
CA LEU A 19 -2.85 13.61 2.15
C LEU A 19 -3.81 14.81 2.12
N PRO A 20 -5.07 14.62 1.71
CA PRO A 20 -6.09 15.66 1.78
C PRO A 20 -6.22 16.23 3.20
N LYS A 21 -6.48 17.54 3.34
CA LYS A 21 -6.61 18.20 4.66
C LYS A 21 -7.72 17.60 5.54
N ASN A 22 -8.69 16.93 4.93
CA ASN A 22 -9.81 16.26 5.57
C ASN A 22 -9.62 14.74 5.68
N PHE A 23 -8.40 14.23 5.52
CA PHE A 23 -8.10 12.81 5.69
C PHE A 23 -8.19 12.42 7.18
N THR A 24 -9.16 11.58 7.51
CA THR A 24 -9.47 11.19 8.90
C THR A 24 -9.22 9.71 9.21
N ALA A 25 -8.74 8.93 8.23
CA ALA A 25 -8.49 7.52 8.44
C ALA A 25 -7.24 7.30 9.30
N LYS A 26 -7.27 6.26 10.14
CA LYS A 26 -6.17 5.91 11.05
C LYS A 26 -5.03 5.16 10.37
N ARG A 27 -5.24 4.65 9.16
CA ARG A 27 -4.30 3.80 8.41
C ARG A 27 -4.31 4.19 6.94
N VAL A 28 -3.16 4.01 6.29
CA VAL A 28 -2.94 4.24 4.86
C VAL A 28 -2.23 3.00 4.33
N GLU A 29 -2.67 2.51 3.18
CA GLU A 29 -1.99 1.48 2.41
C GLU A 29 -1.32 2.14 1.19
N LEU A 30 -0.05 1.82 0.95
CA LEU A 30 0.74 2.37 -0.15
C LEU A 30 1.23 1.23 -1.04
N ILE A 31 0.99 1.36 -2.34
CA ILE A 31 1.45 0.41 -3.35
C ILE A 31 2.53 1.12 -4.19
N ILE A 32 3.74 0.57 -4.20
CA ILE A 32 4.87 1.08 -4.98
C ILE A 32 5.09 0.15 -6.17
N LEU A 33 5.13 0.71 -7.38
CA LEU A 33 5.38 -0.03 -8.61
C LEU A 33 6.66 0.50 -9.27
N SER A 34 7.55 -0.41 -9.66
CA SER A 34 8.73 -0.07 -10.45
C SER A 34 8.32 0.43 -11.83
N ALA A 35 8.89 1.56 -12.26
CA ALA A 35 8.67 2.07 -13.60
C ALA A 35 9.35 1.18 -14.67
N ASP A 36 10.45 0.50 -14.32
CA ASP A 36 11.32 -0.20 -15.27
C ASP A 36 10.87 -1.64 -15.58
N ASP A 37 9.97 -2.22 -14.80
CA ASP A 37 9.41 -3.55 -15.09
C ASP A 37 8.32 -3.44 -16.18
N ASN A 38 8.71 -3.81 -17.39
CA ASN A 38 7.93 -4.06 -18.63
C ASN A 38 6.42 -3.76 -18.62
N GLU A 39 6.01 -2.93 -19.58
CA GLU A 39 4.65 -2.45 -19.83
C GLU A 39 3.58 -3.53 -20.11
N SER A 40 3.97 -4.80 -20.30
CA SER A 40 3.04 -5.86 -20.73
C SER A 40 2.33 -6.64 -19.61
N GLY A 41 2.41 -6.20 -18.35
CA GLY A 41 1.73 -6.86 -17.22
C GLY A 41 1.32 -5.93 -16.06
N LYS A 42 1.58 -4.62 -16.20
CA LYS A 42 1.28 -3.63 -15.15
C LYS A 42 -0.21 -3.47 -14.92
N ASP A 43 -1.03 -3.44 -15.97
CA ASP A 43 -2.47 -3.24 -15.83
C ASP A 43 -3.15 -4.43 -15.15
N ASP A 44 -2.76 -5.66 -15.48
CA ASP A 44 -3.31 -6.86 -14.84
C ASP A 44 -2.84 -6.99 -13.39
N PHE A 45 -1.58 -6.65 -13.09
CA PHE A 45 -1.07 -6.66 -11.73
C PHE A 45 -1.69 -5.54 -10.87
N LEU A 46 -1.84 -4.33 -11.42
CA LEU A 46 -2.56 -3.23 -10.78
C LEU A 46 -4.00 -3.61 -10.50
N ARG A 47 -4.66 -4.26 -11.47
CA ARG A 47 -6.05 -4.70 -11.33
C ARG A 47 -6.17 -5.81 -10.30
N PHE A 48 -5.24 -6.76 -10.27
CA PHE A 48 -5.12 -7.76 -9.21
C PHE A 48 -4.94 -7.12 -7.83
N LEU A 49 -4.09 -6.10 -7.69
CA LEU A 49 -3.90 -5.42 -6.41
C LEU A 49 -5.14 -4.63 -5.97
N LEU A 50 -5.87 -4.04 -6.92
CA LEU A 50 -7.14 -3.34 -6.64
C LEU A 50 -8.29 -4.30 -6.31
N GLU A 51 -8.26 -5.51 -6.88
CA GLU A 51 -9.24 -6.57 -6.63
C GLU A 51 -8.85 -7.47 -5.45
N SER A 52 -7.62 -7.35 -4.94
CA SER A 52 -7.16 -8.08 -3.79
C SER A 52 -8.01 -7.71 -2.57
N PRO A 53 -8.46 -8.69 -1.78
CA PRO A 53 -9.14 -8.39 -0.53
C PRO A 53 -8.24 -7.53 0.36
N GLU A 54 -8.79 -6.43 0.86
CA GLU A 54 -8.13 -5.60 1.87
C GLU A 54 -7.90 -6.46 3.12
N MET A 55 -6.73 -6.33 3.74
CA MET A 55 -6.44 -7.00 4.99
C MET A 55 -7.41 -6.53 6.07
N THR A 56 -8.14 -7.47 6.66
CA THR A 56 -9.07 -7.18 7.75
C THR A 56 -8.33 -6.87 9.05
N ASP A 57 -9.00 -6.14 9.95
CA ASP A 57 -8.45 -5.83 11.28
C ASP A 57 -8.11 -7.10 12.08
N GLU A 58 -8.88 -8.17 11.90
CA GLU A 58 -8.66 -9.47 12.56
C GLU A 58 -7.40 -10.15 12.04
N GLU A 59 -7.19 -10.15 10.71
CA GLU A 59 -5.99 -10.69 10.07
C GLU A 59 -4.73 -9.92 10.47
N TYR A 60 -4.84 -8.59 10.53
CA TYR A 60 -3.75 -7.73 10.98
C TYR A 60 -3.35 -8.06 12.43
N GLN A 61 -4.33 -8.19 13.33
CA GLN A 61 -4.09 -8.47 14.74
C GLN A 61 -3.44 -9.85 14.95
N ALA A 62 -3.88 -10.86 14.19
CA ALA A 62 -3.26 -12.18 14.21
C ALA A 62 -1.79 -12.18 13.73
N ILE A 63 -1.43 -11.33 12.77
CA ILE A 63 -0.05 -11.18 12.30
C ILE A 63 0.82 -10.48 13.36
N GLU A 64 0.30 -9.43 14.00
CA GLU A 64 1.04 -8.71 15.06
C GLU A 64 1.29 -9.60 16.28
N GLU A 65 0.29 -10.39 16.70
CA GLU A 65 0.46 -11.37 17.79
C GLU A 65 1.53 -12.42 17.47
N LYS A 66 1.56 -12.93 16.23
CA LYS A 66 2.62 -13.85 15.77
C LYS A 66 4.00 -13.20 15.77
N ARG A 67 4.11 -11.94 15.35
CA ARG A 67 5.37 -11.20 15.35
C ARG A 67 5.89 -10.93 16.76
N GLN A 68 5.00 -10.69 17.73
CA GLN A 68 5.39 -10.52 19.12
C GLN A 68 5.91 -11.82 19.73
N HIS A 69 5.30 -12.96 19.43
CA HIS A 69 5.78 -14.27 19.90
C HIS A 69 7.14 -14.67 19.31
N LEU A 70 7.44 -14.31 18.05
CA LEU A 70 8.72 -14.60 17.39
C LEU A 70 9.88 -13.70 17.84
N LYS A 71 9.60 -12.62 18.56
CA LYS A 71 10.61 -11.69 19.12
C LYS A 71 10.98 -12.00 20.58
N GLN A 72 10.49 -13.12 21.12
CA GLN A 72 10.92 -13.70 22.40
C GLN A 72 12.02 -14.72 22.18
#